data_AF-A0A924MIW4-F1
#
_entry.id   AF-A0A924MIW4-F1
#
_cell.length_a   1.000
_cell.length_b   1.000
_cell.length_c   1.000
_cell.angle_alpha   90.00
_cell.angle_beta   90.00
_cell.angle_gamma   90.00
#
_symmetry.space_group_name_H-M   'P 1'
#
loop_
_entity.id
_entity.type
_entity.pdbx_description
1 polymer ?
#
loop_
_entity_poly.entity_id
_entity_poly.type
_entity_poly.pdbx_seq_one_letter_code
_entity_poly.pdbx_strand_id
1 'polypeptide(L)'
;KGAWDRLLPGEMAEKFDFKNRVPLKRVGDHQELANLAAYLLSDFSGYINGEVITIDGGEWLQGAGQFNGLEIVTDEMWDGLEKMIRGTKGS
;
A
#
# COMPACT_ATOMS: atom_id res chain seq x y z
N LYS A 1 12.67 -14.37 -16.02
CA LYS A 1 13.47 -13.34 -15.32
C LYS A 1 12.75 -12.01 -15.45
N GLY A 2 12.12 -11.55 -14.36
CA GLY A 2 11.35 -10.31 -14.31
C GLY A 2 12.24 -9.07 -14.20
N ALA A 3 11.63 -7.89 -14.17
CA ALA A 3 12.34 -6.62 -13.96
C ALA A 3 13.09 -6.61 -12.61
N TRP A 4 12.47 -7.15 -11.56
CA TRP A 4 13.03 -7.18 -10.21
C TRP A 4 14.26 -8.07 -10.07
N ASP A 5 14.30 -9.24 -10.71
CA ASP A 5 15.50 -10.09 -10.75
C ASP A 5 16.71 -9.39 -11.38
N ARG A 6 16.45 -8.38 -12.23
CA ARG A 6 17.49 -7.59 -12.91
C ARG A 6 17.90 -6.36 -12.10
N LEU A 7 16.95 -5.77 -11.37
CA LEU A 7 17.17 -4.56 -10.58
C LEU A 7 17.70 -4.85 -9.16
N LEU A 8 17.40 -6.03 -8.60
CA LEU A 8 17.72 -6.40 -7.22
C LEU A 8 18.39 -7.79 -7.19
N PRO A 9 19.68 -7.88 -7.50
CA PRO A 9 20.39 -9.16 -7.48
C PRO A 9 20.68 -9.66 -6.06
N GLY A 10 20.65 -10.99 -5.88
CA GLY A 10 21.06 -11.67 -4.64
C GLY A 10 20.13 -11.43 -3.46
N GLU A 11 20.69 -11.36 -2.24
CA GLU A 11 19.94 -11.15 -0.98
C GLU A 11 19.15 -9.83 -0.94
N MET A 12 19.42 -8.91 -1.87
CA MET A 12 18.66 -7.67 -1.98
C MET A 12 17.22 -7.93 -2.43
N ALA A 13 16.95 -8.96 -3.23
CA ALA A 13 15.59 -9.29 -3.65
C ALA A 13 14.68 -9.65 -2.45
N GLU A 14 15.22 -10.36 -1.46
CA GLU A 14 14.47 -10.78 -0.27
C GLU A 14 14.18 -9.62 0.69
N LYS A 15 15.12 -8.68 0.83
CA LYS A 15 14.95 -7.48 1.68
C LYS A 15 13.97 -6.47 1.09
N PHE A 16 13.77 -6.48 -0.23
CA PHE A 16 12.90 -5.56 -0.95
C PHE A 16 11.66 -6.28 -1.51
N ASP A 17 11.03 -7.11 -0.68
CA ASP A 17 9.74 -7.68 -1.04
C ASP A 17 8.66 -6.59 -1.05
N PHE A 18 8.41 -6.03 -2.22
CA PHE A 18 7.49 -4.93 -2.45
C PHE A 18 6.07 -5.22 -1.97
N LYS A 19 5.66 -6.49 -1.91
CA LYS A 19 4.32 -6.85 -1.44
C LYS A 19 4.08 -6.43 0.02
N ASN A 20 5.14 -6.27 0.82
CA ASN A 20 5.01 -5.85 2.22
C ASN A 20 4.58 -4.39 2.36
N ARG A 21 4.90 -3.55 1.36
CA ARG A 21 4.52 -2.14 1.30
C ARG A 21 3.09 -1.93 0.78
N VAL A 22 2.52 -2.96 0.15
CA VAL A 22 1.18 -2.92 -0.41
C VAL A 22 0.19 -3.46 0.63
N PRO A 23 -0.88 -2.72 1.00
CA PRO A 23 -1.92 -3.22 1.90
C PRO A 23 -2.53 -4.56 1.47
N LEU A 24 -2.73 -4.78 0.16
CA LEU A 24 -3.23 -6.06 -0.37
C LEU A 24 -2.23 -7.24 -0.30
N LYS A 25 -1.00 -7.01 0.17
CA LYS A 25 0.06 -8.03 0.35
C LYS A 25 0.40 -8.83 -0.92
N ARG A 26 0.18 -8.23 -2.08
CA ARG A 26 0.58 -8.75 -3.40
C ARG A 26 0.88 -7.60 -4.35
N VAL A 27 1.64 -7.90 -5.41
CA VAL A 27 1.74 -7.01 -6.56
C VAL A 27 0.53 -7.18 -7.49
N GLY A 28 0.26 -6.18 -8.31
CA GLY A 28 -0.81 -6.23 -9.32
C GLY A 28 -0.52 -7.25 -10.42
N ASP A 29 -1.58 -7.84 -10.97
CA ASP A 29 -1.54 -8.61 -12.20
C ASP A 29 -1.70 -7.67 -13.42
N HIS A 30 -1.05 -8.00 -14.53
CA HIS A 30 -1.20 -7.25 -15.78
C HIS A 30 -2.66 -7.21 -16.25
N GLN A 31 -3.44 -8.27 -15.98
CA GLN A 31 -4.86 -8.31 -16.34
C GLN A 31 -5.69 -7.27 -15.59
N GLU A 32 -5.32 -6.90 -14.36
CA GLU A 32 -6.03 -5.86 -13.60
C GLU A 32 -5.88 -4.48 -14.26
N LEU A 33 -4.67 -4.15 -14.71
CA LEU A 33 -4.42 -2.94 -15.50
C LEU A 33 -5.14 -2.99 -16.85
N ALA A 34 -5.09 -4.14 -17.55
CA ALA A 34 -5.76 -4.31 -18.83
C ALA A 34 -7.29 -4.13 -18.72
N ASN A 35 -7.90 -4.66 -17.66
CA ASN A 35 -9.33 -4.51 -17.40
C ASN A 35 -9.71 -3.04 -17.14
N LEU A 36 -8.93 -2.31 -16.32
CA LEU A 36 -9.17 -0.89 -16.09
C LEU A 36 -9.04 -0.09 -17.39
N ALA A 37 -7.99 -0.35 -18.18
CA ALA A 37 -7.80 0.30 -19.47
C ALA A 37 -8.96 0.00 -20.44
N ALA A 38 -9.41 -1.25 -20.50
CA ALA A 38 -10.54 -1.64 -21.34
C ALA A 38 -11.84 -0.91 -20.92
N TYR A 39 -12.09 -0.78 -19.62
CA TYR A 39 -13.23 -0.01 -19.13
C TYR A 39 -13.13 1.48 -19.51
N LEU A 40 -11.97 2.10 -19.32
CA LEU A 40 -11.74 3.53 -19.65
C LEU A 40 -11.76 3.84 -21.15
N LEU A 41 -11.51 2.85 -22.00
CA LEU A 41 -11.64 2.99 -23.46
C LEU A 41 -13.05 2.67 -23.96
N SER A 42 -13.90 2.07 -23.13
CA SER A 42 -15.26 1.70 -23.49
C SER A 42 -16.24 2.86 -23.31
N ASP A 43 -17.36 2.79 -24.04
CA ASP A 43 -18.48 3.74 -23.90
C ASP A 43 -19.09 3.76 -22.48
N PHE A 44 -18.84 2.73 -21.66
CA PHE A 44 -19.31 2.68 -20.27
C PHE A 44 -18.64 3.72 -19.36
N SER A 45 -17.54 4.31 -19.81
CA SER A 45 -16.80 5.35 -19.09
C SER A 45 -16.97 6.74 -19.70
N GLY A 46 -17.96 6.95 -20.59
CA GLY A 46 -18.08 8.16 -21.42
C GLY A 46 -18.22 9.51 -20.69
N TYR A 47 -18.38 9.52 -19.36
CA TYR A 47 -18.36 10.74 -18.54
C TYR A 47 -17.11 10.90 -17.67
N ILE A 48 -16.18 9.94 -17.71
CA ILE A 48 -14.88 10.01 -17.03
C ILE A 48 -13.92 10.74 -17.95
N ASN A 49 -13.53 11.95 -17.58
CA ASN A 49 -12.57 12.76 -18.32
C ASN A 49 -11.73 13.60 -17.34
N GLY A 50 -10.41 13.69 -17.58
CA GLY A 50 -9.48 14.44 -16.73
C GLY A 50 -9.12 13.76 -15.39
N GLU A 51 -9.46 12.48 -15.23
CA GLU A 51 -9.26 11.72 -13.99
C GLU A 51 -7.90 11.00 -13.94
N VAL A 52 -7.39 10.74 -12.73
CA VAL A 52 -6.17 9.96 -12.48
C VAL A 52 -6.47 8.81 -11.52
N ILE A 53 -6.59 7.60 -12.07
CA ILE A 53 -6.95 6.42 -11.28
C ILE A 53 -5.68 5.70 -10.80
N THR A 54 -5.52 5.63 -9.48
CA THR A 54 -4.42 4.88 -8.84
C THR A 54 -4.76 3.39 -8.76
N ILE A 55 -3.84 2.53 -9.19
CA ILE A 55 -3.99 1.06 -9.20
C ILE A 55 -2.75 0.39 -8.58
N ASP A 56 -2.50 0.64 -7.29
CA ASP A 56 -1.28 0.23 -6.59
C ASP A 56 -1.55 -0.69 -5.38
N GLY A 57 -2.79 -1.17 -5.23
CA GLY A 57 -3.19 -1.98 -4.07
C GLY A 57 -3.12 -1.23 -2.73
N GLY A 58 -3.08 0.11 -2.75
CA GLY A 58 -3.02 0.98 -1.59
C GLY A 58 -1.62 1.41 -1.17
N GLU A 59 -0.57 1.07 -1.93
CA GLU A 59 0.82 1.38 -1.58
C GLU A 59 1.03 2.88 -1.30
N TRP A 60 0.50 3.76 -2.15
CA TRP A 60 0.62 5.20 -2.01
C TRP A 60 0.09 5.68 -0.67
N LEU A 61 -1.15 5.27 -0.34
CA LEU A 61 -1.78 5.68 0.91
C LEU A 61 -1.05 5.10 2.11
N GLN A 62 -0.56 3.86 2.02
CA GLN A 62 0.27 3.24 3.05
C GLN A 62 1.55 4.02 3.30
N GLY A 63 2.24 4.45 2.24
CA GLY A 63 3.51 5.18 2.34
C GLY A 63 3.37 6.65 2.74
N ALA A 64 2.24 7.29 2.43
CA ALA A 64 2.04 8.72 2.65
C ALA A 64 1.55 9.08 4.06
N GLY A 65 0.93 8.14 4.80
CA GLY A 65 0.39 8.42 6.13
C GLY A 65 1.46 8.42 7.22
N GLN A 66 1.57 9.53 7.94
CA GLN A 66 2.55 9.72 9.04
C GLN A 66 2.51 8.61 10.10
N PHE A 67 1.33 8.06 10.36
CA PHE A 67 1.11 7.08 11.43
C PHE A 67 0.76 5.67 10.92
N ASN A 68 0.86 5.40 9.62
CA ASN A 68 0.51 4.08 9.08
C ASN A 68 1.44 2.96 9.58
N GLY A 69 2.67 3.31 9.94
CA GLY A 69 3.59 2.38 10.60
C GLY A 69 3.12 1.88 11.98
N LEU A 70 2.08 2.49 12.56
CA LEU A 70 1.48 1.98 13.79
C LEU A 70 0.66 0.69 13.58
N GLU A 71 0.53 0.20 12.34
CA GLU A 71 -0.03 -1.13 12.06
C GLU A 71 0.73 -2.27 12.74
N ILE A 72 1.99 -2.06 13.14
CA ILE A 72 2.80 -3.05 13.86
C ILE A 72 2.43 -3.16 15.34
N VAL A 73 1.70 -2.17 15.87
CA VAL A 73 1.37 -2.05 17.29
C VAL A 73 0.20 -3.00 17.58
N THR A 74 0.43 -3.98 18.45
CA THR A 74 -0.61 -4.93 18.86
C THR A 74 -1.60 -4.29 19.83
N ASP A 75 -2.75 -4.93 20.04
CA ASP A 75 -3.77 -4.47 20.99
C ASP A 75 -3.20 -4.32 22.41
N GLU A 76 -2.35 -5.24 22.86
CA GLU A 76 -1.70 -5.15 24.17
C GLU A 76 -0.73 -3.96 24.27
N MET A 77 -0.04 -3.64 23.17
CA MET A 77 0.83 -2.46 23.10
C MET A 77 -0.01 -1.18 23.14
N TRP A 78 -1.18 -1.17 22.48
CA TRP A 78 -2.13 -0.06 22.54
C TRP A 78 -2.66 0.19 23.95
N ASP A 79 -3.04 -0.86 24.68
CA ASP A 79 -3.43 -0.77 26.09
C ASP A 79 -2.33 -0.11 26.95
N GLY A 80 -1.07 -0.46 26.68
CA GLY A 80 0.09 0.13 27.36
C GLY A 80 0.25 1.62 27.03
N LEU A 81 0.19 1.97 25.74
CA LEU A 81 0.26 3.36 25.27
C LEU A 81 -0.86 4.22 25.87
N GLU A 82 -2.09 3.71 25.89
CA GLU A 82 -3.24 4.42 26.44
C GLU A 82 -3.02 4.76 27.92
N LYS A 83 -2.57 3.79 28.73
CA LYS A 83 -2.28 3.98 30.16
C LYS A 83 -1.24 5.08 30.38
N MET A 84 -0.16 5.09 29.60
CA MET A 84 0.90 6.11 29.69
C MET A 84 0.38 7.50 29.33
N ILE A 85 -0.40 7.62 28.25
CA ILE A 85 -0.96 8.90 27.80
C ILE A 85 -1.94 9.46 28.84
N ARG A 86 -2.83 8.62 29.40
CA ARG A 86 -3.78 9.02 30.44
C ARG A 86 -3.07 9.46 31.72
N GLY A 87 -1.98 8.80 32.10
CA GLY A 87 -1.16 9.17 33.26
C GLY A 87 -0.46 10.52 33.12
N THR A 88 -0.23 11.00 31.89
CA THR A 88 0.44 12.28 31.61
C THR A 88 -0.52 13.48 31.65
N LYS A 89 -1.83 13.27 31.46
CA LYS A 89 -2.84 14.37 31.46
C LYS A 89 -3.14 14.97 32.86
N GLY A 90 -2.35 14.62 33.87
CA GLY A 90 -2.48 15.11 35.25
C GLY A 90 -1.33 15.98 35.77
N SER A 91 -0.40 16.43 34.91
CA SER A 91 0.71 17.33 35.26
C SER A 91 0.65 18.67 34.54
#